data_AF-A0A1E4EUK2-F1
#
_entry.id   AF-A0A1E4EUK2-F1
#
_cell.length_a   1.000
_cell.length_b   1.000
_cell.length_c   1.000
_cell.angle_alpha   90.00
_cell.angle_beta   90.00
_cell.angle_gamma   90.00
#
_symmetry.space_group_name_H-M   'P 1'
#
loop_
_entity.id
_entity.type
_entity.pdbx_description
1 polymer ?
#
loop_
_entity_poly.entity_id
_entity_poly.type
_entity_poly.pdbx_seq_one_letter_code
_entity_poly.pdbx_strand_id
1 'polypeptide(L)'
;MGNKAGKQAEREARRVREDEEARQARVAEGTANINQTFDSQFTPEFFSGIADSYQNFASPQLQDQHQDANKQLTFDLARGGKLDSSTRATQGGELQKIYSLGQQQIADQALAQQNAARNSVEDARSGLISQVNATGDATGATNAARARAEALSRPAGDFSPIGDMFQGFTGQLGQRYAAERAYAASGGASRGYTPVSYGAPSGAVRVTR
;
A
#
# COMPACT_ATOMS: atom_id res chain seq x y z
N MET A 1 34.57 57.50 37.88
CA MET A 1 34.09 56.13 38.16
C MET A 1 33.67 55.32 36.91
N GLY A 2 33.76 55.83 35.67
CA GLY A 2 33.27 55.13 34.46
C GLY A 2 34.13 53.96 33.92
N ASN A 3 35.41 53.86 34.27
CA ASN A 3 36.35 52.91 33.62
C ASN A 3 36.28 51.45 34.15
N LYS A 4 35.62 51.22 35.31
CA LYS A 4 35.42 49.87 35.86
C LYS A 4 34.17 49.19 35.30
N ALA A 5 33.09 49.95 35.08
CA ALA A 5 31.85 49.45 34.52
C ALA A 5 32.01 48.98 33.06
N GLY A 6 32.73 49.72 32.21
CA GLY A 6 33.01 49.32 30.83
C GLY A 6 33.83 48.03 30.71
N LYS A 7 34.82 47.84 31.60
CA LYS A 7 35.64 46.62 31.65
C LYS A 7 34.87 45.39 32.16
N GLN A 8 33.82 45.58 32.96
CA GLN A 8 32.94 44.50 33.40
C GLN A 8 31.99 44.09 32.26
N ALA A 9 31.41 45.06 31.56
CA ALA A 9 30.56 44.82 30.39
C ALA A 9 31.30 44.08 29.25
N GLU A 10 32.56 44.43 28.97
CA GLU A 10 33.37 43.70 27.96
C GLU A 10 33.66 42.24 28.35
N ARG A 11 33.94 41.98 29.63
CA ARG A 11 34.18 40.62 30.13
C ARG A 11 32.93 39.77 30.08
N GLU A 12 31.79 40.36 30.41
CA GLU A 12 30.48 39.70 30.36
C GLU A 12 30.07 39.42 28.90
N ALA A 13 30.22 40.39 28.01
CA ALA A 13 29.99 40.20 26.58
C ALA A 13 30.93 39.13 25.97
N ARG A 14 32.17 39.02 26.43
CA ARG A 14 33.09 37.97 25.99
C ARG A 14 32.65 36.59 26.47
N ARG A 15 32.26 36.45 27.74
CA ARG A 15 31.72 35.20 28.29
C ARG A 15 30.47 34.73 27.54
N VAL A 16 29.55 35.64 27.26
CA VAL A 16 28.34 35.33 26.48
C VAL A 16 28.69 34.81 25.08
N ARG A 17 29.72 35.36 24.42
CA ARG A 17 30.19 34.84 23.12
C ARG A 17 30.83 33.45 23.25
N GLU A 18 31.73 33.27 24.22
CA GLU A 18 32.38 31.98 24.49
C GLU A 18 31.35 30.89 24.83
N ASP A 19 30.32 31.21 25.63
CA ASP A 19 29.25 30.29 25.99
C ASP A 19 28.34 29.92 24.80
N GLU A 20 28.01 30.89 23.93
CA GLU A 20 27.23 30.63 22.71
C GLU A 20 28.04 29.82 21.69
N GLU A 21 29.34 30.11 21.50
CA GLU A 21 30.23 29.29 20.66
C GLU A 21 30.28 27.85 21.15
N ALA A 22 30.42 27.64 22.46
CA ALA A 22 30.39 26.31 23.06
C ALA A 22 29.03 25.61 22.87
N ARG A 23 27.92 26.34 22.92
CA ARG A 23 26.58 25.80 22.62
C ARG A 23 26.48 25.36 21.17
N GLN A 24 26.91 26.19 20.24
CA GLN A 24 26.89 25.89 18.80
C GLN A 24 27.74 24.65 18.48
N ALA A 25 28.91 24.51 19.13
CA ALA A 25 29.74 23.32 18.98
C ALA A 25 29.02 22.04 19.43
N ARG A 26 28.33 22.07 20.60
CA ARG A 26 27.53 20.94 21.08
C ARG A 26 26.36 20.62 20.15
N VAL A 27 25.69 21.64 19.62
CA VAL A 27 24.61 21.45 18.64
C VAL A 27 25.11 20.78 17.37
N ALA A 28 26.25 21.24 16.84
CA ALA A 28 26.87 20.66 15.66
C ALA A 28 27.31 19.21 15.90
N GLU A 29 27.96 18.93 17.04
CA GLU A 29 28.36 17.58 17.44
C GLU A 29 27.16 16.65 17.58
N GLY A 30 26.11 17.07 18.30
CA GLY A 30 24.90 16.27 18.46
C GLY A 30 24.20 16.01 17.13
N THR A 31 24.12 17.01 16.25
CA THR A 31 23.56 16.85 14.90
C THR A 31 24.37 15.83 14.08
N ALA A 32 25.70 15.90 14.11
CA ALA A 32 26.56 14.95 13.41
C ALA A 32 26.38 13.52 13.94
N ASN A 33 26.31 13.35 15.26
CA ASN A 33 26.12 12.03 15.89
C ASN A 33 24.75 11.42 15.59
N ILE A 34 23.68 12.23 15.58
CA ILE A 34 22.35 11.81 15.14
C ILE A 34 22.45 11.32 13.70
N ASN A 35 23.01 12.12 12.80
CA ASN A 35 23.10 11.77 11.38
C ASN A 35 23.88 10.47 11.17
N GLN A 36 25.06 10.35 11.78
CA GLN A 36 25.87 9.14 11.70
C GLN A 36 25.13 7.89 12.21
N THR A 37 24.36 8.02 13.29
CA THR A 37 23.58 6.91 13.86
C THR A 37 22.53 6.42 12.87
N PHE A 38 21.82 7.35 12.21
CA PHE A 38 20.79 7.00 11.25
C PHE A 38 21.37 6.50 9.92
N ASP A 39 22.40 7.16 9.39
CA ASP A 39 23.00 6.82 8.10
C ASP A 39 23.69 5.45 8.11
N SER A 40 24.19 5.02 9.27
CA SER A 40 24.82 3.70 9.43
C SER A 40 23.81 2.55 9.55
N GLN A 41 22.57 2.81 9.95
CA GLN A 41 21.55 1.78 10.16
C GLN A 41 20.51 1.72 9.03
N PHE A 42 20.14 2.88 8.49
CA PHE A 42 19.08 3.02 7.50
C PHE A 42 19.67 3.25 6.12
N THR A 43 20.39 2.25 5.63
CA THR A 43 21.01 2.27 4.30
C THR A 43 19.99 2.04 3.18
N PRO A 44 20.33 2.31 1.91
CA PRO A 44 19.47 1.93 0.79
C PRO A 44 19.02 0.46 0.83
N GLU A 45 19.88 -0.44 1.28
CA GLU A 45 19.64 -1.88 1.40
C GLU A 45 18.62 -2.22 2.49
N PHE A 46 18.62 -1.49 3.62
CA PHE A 46 17.58 -1.63 4.65
C PHE A 46 16.20 -1.35 4.04
N PHE A 47 16.09 -0.25 3.28
CA PHE A 47 14.84 0.16 2.66
C PHE A 47 14.41 -0.76 1.52
N SER A 48 15.34 -1.26 0.69
CA SER A 48 15.00 -2.25 -0.34
C SER A 48 14.55 -3.57 0.30
N GLY A 49 15.18 -3.98 1.41
CA GLY A 49 14.79 -5.18 2.16
C GLY A 49 13.34 -5.16 2.63
N ILE A 50 12.76 -3.98 2.91
CA ILE A 50 11.33 -3.84 3.24
C ILE A 50 10.46 -4.13 2.02
N ALA A 51 10.79 -3.56 0.85
CA ALA A 51 10.08 -3.79 -0.39
C ALA A 51 10.14 -5.28 -0.79
N ASP A 52 11.33 -5.87 -0.71
CA ASP A 52 11.56 -7.29 -1.01
C ASP A 52 10.76 -8.19 -0.06
N SER A 53 10.74 -7.86 1.23
CA SER A 53 9.95 -8.61 2.24
C SER A 53 8.45 -8.60 1.91
N TYR A 54 7.91 -7.45 1.49
CA TYR A 54 6.51 -7.36 1.09
C TYR A 54 6.24 -8.17 -0.18
N GLN A 55 7.10 -8.07 -1.20
CA GLN A 55 6.94 -8.84 -2.43
C GLN A 55 7.01 -10.36 -2.16
N ASN A 56 7.95 -10.81 -1.32
CA ASN A 56 8.08 -12.21 -0.93
C ASN A 56 6.86 -12.71 -0.15
N PHE A 57 6.21 -11.85 0.63
CA PHE A 57 4.98 -12.15 1.34
C PHE A 57 3.75 -12.22 0.42
N ALA A 58 3.59 -11.23 -0.48
CA ALA A 58 2.38 -11.05 -1.26
C ALA A 58 2.35 -11.84 -2.59
N SER A 59 3.49 -12.01 -3.25
CA SER A 59 3.56 -12.66 -4.57
C SER A 59 3.04 -14.11 -4.59
N PRO A 60 3.36 -14.96 -3.58
CA PRO A 60 2.81 -16.31 -3.52
C PRO A 60 1.29 -16.33 -3.40
N GLN A 61 0.71 -15.41 -2.63
CA GLN A 61 -0.75 -15.31 -2.47
C GLN A 61 -1.43 -14.98 -3.80
N LEU A 62 -0.85 -14.06 -4.58
CA LEU A 62 -1.39 -13.71 -5.91
C LEU A 62 -1.28 -14.89 -6.87
N GLN A 63 -0.16 -15.61 -6.82
CA GLN A 63 0.05 -16.80 -7.64
C GLN A 63 -0.97 -17.89 -7.31
N ASP A 64 -1.24 -18.14 -6.03
CA ASP A 64 -2.23 -19.12 -5.59
C ASP A 64 -3.64 -18.73 -6.05
N GLN A 65 -4.03 -17.47 -5.85
CA GLN A 65 -5.32 -16.96 -6.34
C GLN A 65 -5.46 -17.12 -7.87
N HIS A 66 -4.40 -16.83 -8.63
CA HIS A 66 -4.38 -17.00 -10.07
C HIS A 66 -4.54 -18.47 -10.49
N GLN A 67 -3.84 -19.39 -9.83
CA GLN A 67 -3.96 -20.82 -10.10
C GLN A 67 -5.38 -21.32 -9.84
N ASP A 68 -6.02 -20.89 -8.76
CA ASP A 68 -7.38 -21.29 -8.43
C ASP A 68 -8.41 -20.72 -9.41
N ALA A 69 -8.25 -19.44 -9.80
CA ALA A 69 -9.06 -18.85 -10.85
C ALA A 69 -8.89 -19.56 -12.21
N ASN A 70 -7.67 -19.99 -12.55
CA ASN A 70 -7.42 -20.76 -13.77
C ASN A 70 -8.07 -22.15 -13.74
N LYS A 71 -8.05 -22.84 -12.60
CA LYS A 71 -8.78 -24.11 -12.41
C LYS A 71 -10.27 -23.90 -12.60
N GLN A 72 -10.84 -22.86 -11.99
CA GLN A 72 -12.26 -22.55 -12.10
C GLN A 72 -12.67 -22.23 -13.54
N LEU A 73 -11.86 -21.45 -14.26
CA LEU A 73 -12.05 -21.17 -15.67
C LEU A 73 -12.03 -22.47 -16.51
N THR A 74 -11.05 -23.34 -16.26
CA THR A 74 -10.92 -24.60 -16.99
C THR A 74 -12.15 -25.49 -16.79
N PHE A 75 -12.67 -25.59 -15.56
CA PHE A 75 -13.89 -26.35 -15.29
C PHE A 75 -15.13 -25.74 -15.96
N ASP A 76 -15.29 -24.42 -15.98
CA ASP A 76 -16.39 -23.74 -16.70
C ASP A 76 -16.33 -24.02 -18.20
N LEU A 77 -15.16 -23.86 -18.80
CA LEU A 77 -14.95 -24.10 -20.22
C LEU A 77 -15.14 -25.57 -20.60
N ALA A 78 -14.64 -26.51 -19.80
CA ALA A 78 -14.82 -27.94 -20.02
C ALA A 78 -16.29 -28.33 -19.99
N ARG A 79 -17.03 -27.85 -19.00
CA ARG A 79 -18.47 -28.10 -18.86
C ARG A 79 -19.27 -27.52 -20.02
N GLY A 80 -18.92 -26.32 -20.47
CA GLY A 80 -19.58 -25.65 -21.59
C GLY A 80 -19.16 -26.17 -22.98
N GLY A 81 -18.22 -27.12 -23.07
CA GLY A 81 -17.68 -27.59 -24.35
C GLY A 81 -16.89 -26.51 -25.12
N LYS A 82 -16.29 -25.55 -24.40
CA LYS A 82 -15.63 -24.36 -24.95
C LYS A 82 -14.11 -24.39 -24.89
N LEU A 83 -13.51 -25.53 -24.52
CA LEU A 83 -12.04 -25.66 -24.37
C LEU A 83 -11.27 -25.38 -25.66
N ASP A 84 -11.84 -25.67 -26.83
CA ASP A 84 -11.19 -25.45 -28.13
C ASP A 84 -11.74 -24.22 -28.86
N SER A 85 -12.44 -23.34 -28.15
CA SER A 85 -13.08 -22.16 -28.73
C SER A 85 -12.26 -20.89 -28.49
N SER A 86 -12.54 -19.85 -29.28
CA SER A 86 -12.02 -18.49 -29.03
C SER A 86 -12.38 -17.95 -27.64
N THR A 87 -13.45 -18.45 -27.01
CA THR A 87 -13.83 -18.09 -25.63
C THR A 87 -12.72 -18.43 -24.64
N ARG A 88 -12.02 -19.56 -24.80
CA ARG A 88 -10.89 -19.91 -23.93
C ARG A 88 -9.76 -18.89 -24.05
N ALA A 89 -9.42 -18.49 -25.27
CA ALA A 89 -8.35 -17.52 -25.52
C ALA A 89 -8.69 -16.16 -24.90
N THR A 90 -9.93 -15.69 -25.07
CA THR A 90 -10.40 -14.42 -24.50
C THR A 90 -10.38 -14.44 -22.97
N GLN A 91 -10.97 -15.46 -22.35
CA GLN A 91 -11.06 -15.54 -20.88
C GLN A 91 -9.70 -15.81 -20.23
N GLY A 92 -8.84 -16.61 -20.87
CA GLY A 92 -7.46 -16.81 -20.41
C GLY A 92 -6.63 -15.52 -20.50
N GLY A 93 -6.83 -14.73 -21.55
CA GLY A 93 -6.18 -13.42 -21.68
C GLY A 93 -6.64 -12.41 -20.62
N GLU A 94 -7.94 -12.40 -20.30
CA GLU A 94 -8.48 -11.58 -19.21
C GLU A 94 -7.92 -12.00 -17.85
N LEU A 95 -7.88 -13.31 -17.58
CA LEU A 95 -7.29 -13.85 -16.36
C LEU A 95 -5.82 -13.45 -16.21
N GLN A 96 -5.03 -13.60 -17.29
CA GLN A 96 -3.63 -13.19 -17.32
C GLN A 96 -3.46 -11.68 -17.08
N LYS A 97 -4.37 -10.85 -17.64
CA LYS A 97 -4.36 -9.41 -17.41
C LYS A 97 -4.57 -9.08 -15.93
N ILE A 98 -5.51 -9.74 -15.26
CA ILE A 98 -5.74 -9.55 -13.82
C ILE A 98 -4.49 -9.92 -13.02
N TYR A 99 -3.85 -11.04 -13.35
CA TYR A 99 -2.60 -11.44 -12.71
C TYR A 99 -1.50 -10.40 -12.87
N SER A 100 -1.27 -9.91 -14.10
CA SER A 100 -0.26 -8.87 -14.35
C SER A 100 -0.56 -7.55 -13.63
N LEU A 101 -1.83 -7.15 -13.53
CA LEU A 101 -2.23 -5.99 -12.73
C LEU A 101 -1.97 -6.22 -11.24
N GLY A 102 -2.25 -7.42 -10.73
CA GLY A 102 -1.95 -7.78 -9.34
C GLY A 102 -0.46 -7.71 -9.04
N GLN A 103 0.40 -8.16 -9.96
CA GLN A 103 1.86 -8.06 -9.80
C GLN A 103 2.32 -6.61 -9.70
N GLN A 104 1.78 -5.74 -10.55
CA GLN A 104 2.06 -4.31 -10.50
C GLN A 104 1.58 -3.69 -9.18
N GLN A 105 0.38 -4.01 -8.73
CA GLN A 105 -0.16 -3.51 -7.47
C GLN A 105 0.70 -3.93 -6.27
N ILE A 106 1.23 -5.15 -6.27
CA ILE A 106 2.17 -5.61 -5.23
C ILE A 106 3.46 -4.79 -5.26
N ALA A 107 4.02 -4.51 -6.44
CA ALA A 107 5.21 -3.68 -6.58
C ALA A 107 4.97 -2.25 -6.09
N ASP A 108 3.84 -1.65 -6.46
CA ASP A 108 3.45 -0.30 -6.03
C ASP A 108 3.28 -0.24 -4.49
N GLN A 109 2.66 -1.26 -3.90
CA GLN A 109 2.54 -1.38 -2.44
C GLN A 109 3.90 -1.58 -1.76
N ALA A 110 4.82 -2.37 -2.34
CA ALA A 110 6.17 -2.53 -1.82
C ALA A 110 6.92 -1.19 -1.76
N LEU A 111 6.82 -0.38 -2.82
CA LEU A 111 7.39 0.97 -2.87
C LEU A 111 6.73 1.91 -1.85
N ALA A 112 5.42 1.82 -1.65
CA ALA A 112 4.73 2.58 -0.62
C ALA A 112 5.23 2.24 0.79
N GLN A 113 5.45 0.95 1.10
CA GLN A 113 6.01 0.51 2.38
C GLN A 113 7.44 1.04 2.59
N GLN A 114 8.27 0.94 1.54
CA GLN A 114 9.62 1.48 1.55
C GLN A 114 9.64 2.99 1.84
N ASN A 115 8.79 3.76 1.17
CA ASN A 115 8.70 5.21 1.36
C ASN A 115 8.14 5.58 2.73
N ALA A 116 7.16 4.85 3.25
CA ALA A 116 6.63 5.06 4.60
C ALA A 116 7.72 4.84 5.68
N ALA A 117 8.55 3.82 5.51
CA ALA A 117 9.69 3.59 6.39
C ALA A 117 10.71 4.74 6.31
N ARG A 118 11.06 5.20 5.09
CA ARG A 118 11.95 6.36 4.89
C ARG A 118 11.43 7.61 5.60
N ASN A 119 10.15 7.92 5.40
CA ASN A 119 9.53 9.08 6.04
C ASN A 119 9.58 8.98 7.57
N SER A 120 9.29 7.80 8.13
CA SER A 120 9.35 7.58 9.58
C SER A 120 10.76 7.77 10.15
N VAL A 121 11.78 7.34 9.41
CA VAL A 121 13.20 7.52 9.77
C VAL A 121 13.59 9.00 9.72
N GLU A 122 13.19 9.72 8.68
CA GLU A 122 13.51 11.14 8.53
C GLU A 122 12.74 12.04 9.50
N ASP A 123 11.48 11.71 9.82
CA ASP A 123 10.70 12.40 10.85
C ASP A 123 11.36 12.27 12.22
N ALA A 124 11.84 11.06 12.55
CA ALA A 124 12.57 10.80 13.78
C ALA A 124 13.90 11.58 13.84
N ARG A 125 14.67 11.57 12.75
CA ARG A 125 15.93 12.33 12.63
C ARG A 125 15.68 13.83 12.82
N SER A 126 14.71 14.38 12.10
CA SER A 126 14.35 15.80 12.15
C SER A 126 13.89 16.24 13.55
N GLY A 127 13.09 15.42 14.23
CA GLY A 127 12.66 15.67 15.61
C GLY A 127 13.84 15.75 16.58
N LEU A 128 14.82 14.84 16.46
CA LEU A 128 16.02 14.83 17.30
C LEU A 128 16.95 16.01 17.02
N ILE A 129 17.10 16.38 15.74
CA ILE A 129 17.87 17.58 15.36
C ILE A 129 17.20 18.85 15.93
N SER A 130 15.88 18.93 15.87
CA SER A 130 15.13 20.04 16.47
C SER A 130 15.33 20.09 18.00
N GLN A 131 15.35 18.92 18.66
CA GLN A 131 15.61 18.82 20.09
C GLN A 131 17.03 19.28 20.46
N VAL A 132 18.07 18.89 19.72
CA VAL A 132 19.45 19.32 20.01
C VAL A 132 19.61 20.82 19.76
N ASN A 133 18.99 21.36 18.71
CA ASN A 133 19.01 22.80 18.43
C ASN A 133 18.39 23.63 19.57
N ALA A 134 17.30 23.13 20.17
CA ALA A 134 16.59 23.80 21.26
C ALA A 134 17.31 23.68 22.61
N THR A 135 17.92 22.52 22.90
CA THR A 135 18.45 22.21 24.24
C THR A 135 19.96 22.39 24.35
N GLY A 136 20.69 22.26 23.24
CA GLY A 136 22.16 22.19 23.24
C GLY A 136 22.72 20.92 23.91
N ASP A 137 21.89 19.92 24.21
CA ASP A 137 22.29 18.65 24.83
C ASP A 137 22.64 17.59 23.78
N ALA A 138 23.91 17.54 23.41
CA ALA A 138 24.43 16.58 22.44
C ALA A 138 24.34 15.12 22.92
N THR A 139 24.63 14.88 24.21
CA THR A 139 24.70 13.54 24.78
C THR A 139 23.31 12.92 24.91
N GLY A 140 22.34 13.67 25.43
CA GLY A 140 20.95 13.23 25.52
C GLY A 140 20.35 12.94 24.15
N ALA A 141 20.58 13.82 23.18
CA ALA A 141 20.10 13.64 21.81
C ALA A 141 20.71 12.40 21.13
N THR A 142 22.00 12.10 21.36
CA THR A 142 22.65 10.89 20.83
C THR A 142 22.05 9.61 21.42
N ASN A 143 21.77 9.60 22.73
CA ASN A 143 21.13 8.45 23.36
C ASN A 143 19.69 8.24 22.86
N ALA A 144 18.94 9.34 22.68
CA ALA A 144 17.61 9.30 22.09
C ALA A 144 17.64 8.81 20.63
N ALA A 145 18.64 9.22 19.85
CA ALA A 145 18.86 8.74 18.49
C ALA A 145 19.06 7.23 18.43
N ARG A 146 19.90 6.67 19.31
CA ARG A 146 20.11 5.21 19.39
C ARG A 146 18.82 4.46 19.72
N ALA A 147 18.09 4.90 20.75
CA ALA A 147 16.83 4.27 21.14
C ALA A 147 15.78 4.35 20.02
N ARG A 148 15.71 5.48 19.30
CA ARG A 148 14.77 5.67 18.20
C ARG A 148 15.15 4.84 16.97
N ALA A 149 16.44 4.75 16.65
CA ALA A 149 16.95 3.90 15.58
C ALA A 149 16.66 2.42 15.86
N GLU A 150 16.89 1.95 17.09
CA GLU A 150 16.59 0.57 17.48
C GLU A 150 15.09 0.23 17.39
N ALA A 151 14.21 1.19 17.69
CA ALA A 151 12.78 0.99 17.52
C ALA A 151 12.36 0.90 16.05
N LEU A 152 13.00 1.69 15.18
CA LEU A 152 12.70 1.78 13.75
C LEU A 152 13.36 0.69 12.90
N SER A 153 14.43 0.06 13.38
CA SER A 153 15.13 -1.01 12.67
C SER A 153 14.41 -2.36 12.73
N ARG A 154 13.35 -2.48 13.54
CA ARG A 154 12.52 -3.67 13.60
C ARG A 154 11.80 -3.85 12.25
N PRO A 155 11.96 -4.99 11.56
CA PRO A 155 11.26 -5.24 10.31
C PRO A 155 9.75 -5.05 10.52
N ALA A 156 9.06 -4.48 9.54
CA ALA A 156 7.60 -4.41 9.54
C ALA A 156 7.04 -5.84 9.60
N GLY A 157 6.80 -6.34 10.80
CA GLY A 157 6.45 -7.74 11.07
C GLY A 157 5.01 -8.11 10.73
N ASP A 158 4.17 -7.12 10.40
CA ASP A 158 2.74 -7.31 10.24
C ASP A 158 2.29 -6.83 8.84
N PHE A 159 2.58 -7.61 7.80
CA PHE A 159 1.97 -7.39 6.49
C PHE A 159 0.55 -7.92 6.48
N SER A 160 -0.39 -7.12 5.95
CA SER A 160 -1.76 -7.58 5.72
C SER A 160 -1.83 -8.43 4.45
N PRO A 161 -2.51 -9.60 4.45
CA PRO A 161 -2.74 -10.39 3.25
C PRO A 161 -3.35 -9.57 2.12
N ILE A 162 -3.02 -9.92 0.87
CA ILE A 162 -3.64 -9.24 -0.28
C ILE A 162 -5.11 -9.65 -0.39
N GLY A 163 -5.95 -8.73 -0.85
CA GLY A 163 -7.34 -9.04 -1.20
C GLY A 163 -7.43 -10.05 -2.36
N ASP A 164 -8.59 -10.67 -2.53
CA ASP A 164 -8.84 -11.53 -3.69
C ASP A 164 -8.99 -10.66 -4.96
N MET A 165 -7.97 -10.71 -5.83
CA MET A 165 -7.94 -9.94 -7.08
C MET A 165 -8.83 -10.56 -8.16
N PHE A 166 -9.17 -11.84 -8.02
CA PHE A 166 -9.88 -12.63 -9.02
C PHE A 166 -11.35 -12.81 -8.68
N GLN A 167 -11.82 -12.34 -7.53
CA GLN A 167 -13.22 -12.43 -7.10
C GLN A 167 -14.21 -11.94 -8.16
N GLY A 168 -13.90 -10.84 -8.84
CA GLY A 168 -14.75 -10.30 -9.91
C GLY A 168 -14.84 -11.25 -11.11
N PHE A 169 -13.72 -11.87 -11.49
CA PHE A 169 -13.64 -12.83 -12.58
C PHE A 169 -14.34 -14.15 -12.24
N THR A 170 -14.03 -14.74 -11.09
CA THR A 170 -14.62 -16.00 -10.64
C THR A 170 -16.11 -15.85 -10.31
N GLY A 171 -16.54 -14.68 -9.84
CA GLY A 171 -17.94 -14.34 -9.63
C GLY A 171 -18.77 -14.36 -10.91
N GLN A 172 -18.23 -13.86 -12.03
CA GLN A 172 -18.91 -13.93 -13.33
C GLN A 172 -19.06 -15.38 -13.81
N LEU A 173 -18.05 -16.23 -13.61
CA LEU A 173 -18.14 -17.66 -13.91
C LEU A 173 -19.22 -18.35 -13.05
N GLY A 174 -19.28 -18.02 -11.76
CA GLY A 174 -20.28 -18.54 -10.84
C GLY A 174 -21.72 -18.18 -11.23
N GLN A 175 -21.97 -16.97 -11.72
CA GLN A 175 -23.29 -16.56 -12.21
C GLN A 175 -23.71 -17.34 -13.45
N ARG A 176 -22.79 -17.63 -14.38
CA ARG A 176 -23.08 -18.46 -15.55
C ARG A 176 -23.44 -19.88 -15.15
N TYR A 177 -22.71 -20.46 -14.19
CA TYR A 177 -23.04 -21.77 -13.62
C TYR A 177 -24.44 -21.81 -12.97
N ALA A 178 -24.79 -20.79 -12.17
CA ALA A 178 -26.10 -20.71 -11.54
C ALA A 178 -27.23 -20.62 -12.57
N ALA A 179 -27.03 -19.83 -13.64
CA ALA A 179 -27.99 -19.70 -14.73
C ALA A 179 -28.15 -21.01 -15.53
N GLU A 180 -27.04 -21.71 -15.85
CA GLU A 180 -27.07 -22.99 -16.54
C GLU A 180 -27.75 -24.09 -15.72
N ARG A 181 -27.49 -24.14 -14.40
CA ARG A 181 -28.19 -25.07 -13.50
C ARG A 181 -29.67 -24.75 -13.37
N ALA A 182 -30.04 -23.47 -13.26
CA ALA A 182 -31.45 -23.08 -13.23
C ALA A 182 -32.17 -23.47 -14.53
N TYR A 183 -31.52 -23.30 -15.68
CA TYR A 183 -32.03 -23.73 -16.98
C TYR A 183 -32.15 -25.26 -17.09
N ALA A 184 -31.16 -26.01 -16.61
CA ALA A 184 -31.22 -27.47 -16.61
C ALA A 184 -32.27 -28.02 -15.64
N ALA A 185 -32.40 -27.43 -14.44
CA ALA A 185 -33.39 -27.79 -13.44
C ALA A 185 -34.82 -27.43 -13.87
N SER A 186 -34.99 -26.41 -14.71
CA SER A 186 -36.27 -26.10 -15.35
C SER A 186 -36.57 -26.96 -16.58
N GLY A 187 -35.73 -27.96 -16.90
CA GLY A 187 -35.91 -28.81 -18.08
C GLY A 187 -35.77 -28.04 -19.41
N GLY A 188 -35.00 -26.94 -19.40
CA GLY A 188 -34.89 -26.01 -20.52
C GLY A 188 -36.02 -24.97 -20.60
N ALA A 189 -36.99 -25.00 -19.67
CA ALA A 189 -38.05 -24.00 -19.58
C ALA A 189 -37.56 -22.76 -18.80
N SER A 190 -36.60 -22.02 -19.36
CA SER A 190 -36.32 -20.65 -18.90
C SER A 190 -36.15 -19.71 -20.09
N ARG A 191 -37.23 -19.60 -20.86
CA ARG A 191 -37.72 -18.33 -21.40
C ARG A 191 -39.24 -18.41 -21.36
N GLY A 192 -39.82 -18.07 -20.22
CA GLY A 192 -41.19 -17.59 -20.19
C GLY A 192 -41.22 -16.30 -21.00
N TYR A 193 -41.39 -16.43 -22.30
CA TYR A 193 -41.97 -15.37 -23.10
C TYR A 193 -43.34 -15.18 -22.48
N THR A 194 -43.51 -14.22 -21.57
CA THR A 194 -44.83 -13.63 -21.38
C THR A 194 -45.07 -12.87 -22.67
N PRO A 195 -45.88 -13.37 -23.62
CA PRO A 195 -46.30 -12.52 -24.71
C PRO A 195 -46.89 -11.28 -24.04
N VAL A 196 -46.45 -10.10 -24.48
CA VAL A 196 -47.14 -8.87 -24.17
C VAL A 196 -48.57 -9.09 -24.66
N SER A 197 -49.46 -9.42 -23.73
CA SER A 197 -50.89 -9.38 -23.93
C SER A 197 -51.21 -7.92 -24.15
N TYR A 198 -51.18 -7.49 -25.42
CA TYR A 198 -51.92 -6.31 -25.82
C TYR A 198 -53.36 -6.59 -25.39
N GLY A 199 -53.80 -5.88 -24.35
CA GLY A 199 -55.14 -6.00 -23.81
C GLY A 199 -56.16 -5.96 -24.95
N ALA A 200 -57.21 -6.77 -24.80
CA ALA A 200 -58.32 -6.81 -25.72
C ALA A 200 -58.72 -5.37 -26.14
N PRO A 201 -58.90 -5.07 -27.44
CA PRO A 201 -59.39 -3.78 -27.86
C PRO A 201 -60.84 -3.63 -27.37
N SER A 202 -61.01 -3.01 -26.22
CA SER A 202 -62.27 -2.47 -25.75
C SER A 202 -62.64 -1.29 -26.63
N GLY A 203 -63.52 -1.52 -27.62
CA GLY A 203 -64.14 -0.43 -28.40
C GLY A 203 -64.47 -0.78 -29.85
N ALA A 204 -65.31 -1.77 -30.08
CA ALA A 204 -65.99 -1.88 -31.37
C ALA A 204 -67.03 -0.74 -31.48
N VAL A 205 -66.69 0.34 -32.16
CA VAL A 205 -67.65 1.38 -32.55
C VAL A 205 -68.48 0.85 -33.73
N ARG A 206 -69.73 0.46 -33.45
CA ARG A 206 -70.74 0.21 -34.49
C ARG A 206 -71.25 1.56 -34.99
N VAL A 207 -70.93 1.92 -36.24
CA VAL A 207 -71.62 3.00 -36.94
C VAL A 207 -72.84 2.40 -37.64
N THR A 208 -74.03 2.83 -37.22
CA THR A 208 -75.30 2.56 -37.91
C THR A 208 -75.94 3.90 -38.24
N ARG A 209 -75.75 4.36 -39.48
CA ARG A 209 -76.81 4.80 -40.40
C ARG A 209 -76.22 5.11 -41.77
#